data_AF-A0A4Q3SFY1-F1
#
_entry.id   AF-A0A4Q3SFY1-F1
#
_cell.length_a   1.000
_cell.length_b   1.000
_cell.length_c   1.000
_cell.angle_alpha   90.00
_cell.angle_beta   90.00
_cell.angle_gamma   90.00
#
_symmetry.space_group_name_H-M   'P 1'
#
loop_
_entity.id
_entity.type
_entity.pdbx_description
1 polymer ?
#
loop_
_entity_poly.entity_id
_entity_poly.type
_entity_poly.pdbx_seq_one_letter_code
_entity_poly.pdbx_strand_id
1 'polypeptide(L)'
;IIQRKYGNNILAFQHRTLTHSPLQNVVDLAKELPANAKFHLISHSRGGLLGEILCNYSSSDNAPAQGFTTEQIELLKKYKRDADLNNIYELDQIFKNKKISVEKFIRVACPAAGTRLASKRIDMILNVFYNITGRDLNFIGGALKELISETLKTKDNIDILPGLEAMSPTSPFIEVLNNMGDNGLRGTELSVIAGNGKLSGTLDGLYYILGRLFFWQKNDLVVNTDSMYLGAKRSEKIQYFFDQGTEVDHFNYFLNNTSRDAIVLALKTNTGLPIPGFSSVYQYEVPASDRAIKRIEYGELEPYPNLPAGKKPILVLLPGIMGSNLSSSSSYSPDSSPISAAAATSLSSSQPTTGTSYFVASASNGRKYWLDYSSMMSGGLANLEISNTSLIARSVVYSSYGRIAEHFSDEYDVVVYPFDWRQDLNLTAKDLAVKLESLLTFNKPIKVIAHSMGGVLMRDLIITQPATWLKLNSDANFRLLFLGAPLGGSFRILTVLFGTDFIINTLN
;
A
#
# COMPACT_ATOMS: atom_id res chain seq x y z
N ILE A 1 11.14 15.98 23.12
CA ILE A 1 11.37 16.85 21.92
C ILE A 1 10.26 17.87 21.75
N ILE A 2 8.99 17.47 21.77
CA ILE A 2 7.83 18.39 21.70
C ILE A 2 7.93 19.47 22.78
N GLN A 3 8.11 19.11 24.05
CA GLN A 3 8.35 20.06 25.15
C GLN A 3 9.52 21.03 24.89
N ARG A 4 10.61 20.58 24.25
CA ARG A 4 11.72 21.48 23.91
C ARG A 4 11.36 22.50 22.83
N LYS A 5 10.45 22.15 21.91
CA LYS A 5 10.03 23.03 20.80
C LYS A 5 8.89 23.98 21.21
N TYR A 6 7.94 23.50 21.98
CA TYR A 6 6.72 24.24 22.32
C TYR A 6 6.70 24.80 23.75
N GLY A 7 7.63 24.38 24.61
CA GLY A 7 7.64 24.76 26.02
C GLY A 7 6.32 24.33 26.69
N ASN A 8 5.65 25.30 27.31
CA ASN A 8 4.36 25.11 27.98
C ASN A 8 3.16 25.21 27.02
N ASN A 9 3.37 25.53 25.74
CA ASN A 9 2.30 25.68 24.75
C ASN A 9 1.90 24.33 24.14
N ILE A 10 1.60 23.36 25.00
CA ILE A 10 1.18 22.01 24.62
C ILE A 10 -0.18 21.77 25.23
N LEU A 11 -1.18 21.56 24.38
CA LEU A 11 -2.54 21.21 24.78
C LEU A 11 -2.78 19.73 24.49
N ALA A 12 -3.39 19.04 25.44
CA ALA A 12 -3.89 17.69 25.26
C ALA A 12 -5.41 17.74 25.40
N PHE A 13 -6.13 17.32 24.35
CA PHE A 13 -7.58 17.31 24.35
C PHE A 13 -8.08 15.88 24.54
N GLN A 14 -8.80 15.64 25.63
CA GLN A 14 -9.48 14.38 25.88
C GLN A 14 -10.90 14.45 25.31
N HIS A 15 -11.25 13.50 24.44
CA HIS A 15 -12.54 13.49 23.77
C HIS A 15 -13.27 12.16 23.95
N ARG A 16 -14.60 12.15 23.86
CA ARG A 16 -15.40 10.92 23.99
C ARG A 16 -15.43 10.15 22.68
N THR A 17 -14.67 9.06 22.62
CA THR A 17 -14.41 8.28 21.40
C THR A 17 -15.58 7.42 20.92
N LEU A 18 -16.46 6.96 21.82
CA LEU A 18 -17.53 6.03 21.46
C LEU A 18 -18.91 6.71 21.45
N THR A 19 -19.17 7.58 22.43
CA THR A 19 -20.51 8.11 22.68
C THR A 19 -20.79 9.46 22.02
N HIS A 20 -19.76 10.22 21.62
CA HIS A 20 -19.93 11.51 20.94
C HIS A 20 -19.43 11.39 19.49
N SER A 21 -20.17 11.98 18.54
CA SER A 21 -19.71 12.09 17.16
C SER A 21 -18.44 12.96 17.06
N PRO A 22 -17.64 12.83 15.99
CA PRO A 22 -16.50 13.71 15.75
C PRO A 22 -16.88 15.19 15.77
N LEU A 23 -18.01 15.57 15.16
CA LEU A 23 -18.50 16.95 15.12
C LEU A 23 -18.77 17.50 16.53
N GLN A 24 -19.46 16.74 17.39
CA GLN A 24 -19.69 17.15 18.77
C GLN A 24 -18.38 17.39 19.53
N ASN A 25 -17.39 16.49 19.36
CA ASN A 25 -16.11 16.66 20.05
C ASN A 25 -15.32 17.87 19.51
N VAL A 26 -15.49 18.25 18.25
CA VAL A 26 -14.87 19.48 17.72
C VAL A 26 -15.59 20.73 18.18
N VAL A 27 -16.92 20.69 18.36
CA VAL A 27 -17.65 21.78 19.03
C VAL A 27 -17.08 22.01 20.43
N ASP A 28 -16.92 20.93 21.21
CA ASP A 28 -16.37 20.98 22.56
C ASP A 28 -14.95 21.57 22.55
N LEU A 29 -14.08 21.08 21.66
CA LEU A 29 -12.73 21.61 21.49
C LEU A 29 -12.71 23.09 21.08
N ALA A 30 -13.51 23.47 20.08
CA ALA A 30 -13.52 24.82 19.52
C ALA A 30 -14.02 25.87 20.53
N LYS A 31 -14.87 25.48 21.48
CA LYS A 31 -15.27 26.34 22.61
C LYS A 31 -14.08 26.66 23.52
N GLU A 32 -13.22 25.69 23.79
CA GLU A 32 -12.06 25.84 24.67
C GLU A 32 -10.87 26.55 24.01
N LEU A 33 -10.72 26.42 22.68
CA LEU A 33 -9.59 27.03 21.97
C LEU A 33 -9.63 28.58 22.01
N PRO A 34 -8.49 29.25 22.23
CA PRO A 34 -8.41 30.71 22.17
C PRO A 34 -8.69 31.24 20.76
N ALA A 35 -9.24 32.46 20.68
CA ALA A 35 -9.42 33.15 19.41
C ALA A 35 -8.06 33.54 18.79
N ASN A 36 -7.98 33.58 17.46
CA ASN A 36 -6.77 33.96 16.69
C ASN A 36 -5.57 33.02 16.90
N ALA A 37 -5.82 31.79 17.34
CA ALA A 37 -4.76 30.86 17.70
C ALA A 37 -4.27 30.04 16.50
N LYS A 38 -2.96 29.79 16.49
CA LYS A 38 -2.24 29.01 15.48
C LYS A 38 -1.73 27.73 16.11
N PHE A 39 -2.06 26.59 15.53
CA PHE A 39 -1.74 25.28 16.10
C PHE A 39 -1.00 24.40 15.10
N HIS A 40 -0.07 23.60 15.64
CA HIS A 40 0.34 22.34 15.01
C HIS A 40 -0.42 21.23 15.72
N LEU A 41 -1.17 20.45 14.96
CA LEU A 41 -2.02 19.38 15.49
C LEU A 41 -1.33 18.04 15.28
N ILE A 42 -1.27 17.22 16.33
CA ILE A 42 -0.92 15.81 16.25
C ILE A 42 -2.13 15.03 16.73
N SER A 43 -2.56 14.05 15.95
CA SER A 43 -3.69 13.20 16.31
C SER A 43 -3.35 11.73 16.18
N HIS A 44 -4.08 10.90 16.91
CA HIS A 44 -4.02 9.45 16.79
C HIS A 44 -5.41 8.88 16.56
N SER A 45 -5.51 7.85 15.72
CA SER A 45 -6.75 7.09 15.51
C SER A 45 -7.92 8.00 15.14
N ARG A 46 -9.09 7.82 15.76
CA ARG A 46 -10.29 8.66 15.56
C ARG A 46 -10.05 10.15 15.81
N GLY A 47 -9.05 10.52 16.63
CA GLY A 47 -8.67 11.92 16.82
C GLY A 47 -8.29 12.60 15.51
N GLY A 48 -7.87 11.84 14.49
CA GLY A 48 -7.62 12.38 13.16
C GLY A 48 -8.87 12.93 12.47
N LEU A 49 -10.06 12.36 12.72
CA LEU A 49 -11.33 12.89 12.18
C LEU A 49 -11.69 14.24 12.80
N LEU A 50 -11.37 14.46 14.09
CA LEU A 50 -11.52 15.77 14.73
C LEU A 50 -10.58 16.80 14.06
N GLY A 51 -9.36 16.38 13.76
CA GLY A 51 -8.40 17.20 13.03
C GLY A 51 -8.88 17.56 11.62
N GLU A 52 -9.52 16.63 10.90
CA GLU A 52 -10.12 16.92 9.59
C GLU A 52 -11.20 18.00 9.66
N ILE A 53 -12.12 17.89 10.62
CA ILE A 53 -13.16 18.91 10.83
C ILE A 53 -12.52 20.25 11.20
N LEU A 54 -11.53 20.27 12.10
CA LEU A 54 -10.86 21.50 12.50
C LEU A 54 -10.09 22.13 11.33
N CYS A 55 -9.48 21.33 10.46
CA CYS A 55 -8.86 21.81 9.22
C CYS A 55 -9.91 22.41 8.27
N ASN A 56 -11.12 21.88 8.23
CA ASN A 56 -12.21 22.42 7.41
C ASN A 56 -12.64 23.83 7.84
N TYR A 57 -12.57 24.10 9.15
CA TYR A 57 -12.83 25.41 9.74
C TYR A 57 -11.56 26.26 9.93
N SER A 58 -10.40 25.75 9.53
CA SER A 58 -9.13 26.46 9.63
C SER A 58 -9.12 27.63 8.65
N SER A 59 -8.71 28.79 9.14
CA SER A 59 -8.46 29.98 8.32
C SER A 59 -6.96 30.26 8.27
N SER A 60 -6.49 30.73 7.12
CA SER A 60 -5.12 31.21 6.92
C SER A 60 -5.16 32.53 6.16
N ASP A 61 -4.04 33.26 6.15
CA ASP A 61 -3.95 34.55 5.46
C ASP A 61 -4.28 34.45 3.96
N ASN A 62 -4.10 33.26 3.37
CA ASN A 62 -4.32 32.98 1.94
C ASN A 62 -5.56 32.12 1.65
N ALA A 63 -6.31 31.70 2.67
CA ALA A 63 -7.51 30.88 2.50
C ALA A 63 -8.50 31.07 3.67
N PRO A 64 -9.73 31.54 3.43
CA PRO A 64 -10.75 31.64 4.46
C PRO A 64 -11.20 30.25 4.94
N ALA A 65 -11.77 30.19 6.14
CA ALA A 65 -12.42 28.97 6.64
C ALA A 65 -13.52 28.54 5.67
N GLN A 66 -13.53 27.26 5.29
CA GLN A 66 -14.46 26.73 4.30
C GLN A 66 -15.76 26.27 4.94
N GLY A 67 -15.68 25.56 6.08
CA GLY A 67 -16.84 24.92 6.70
C GLY A 67 -17.44 23.82 5.83
N PHE A 68 -18.62 23.32 6.20
CA PHE A 68 -19.34 22.31 5.41
C PHE A 68 -20.13 22.99 4.27
N THR A 69 -20.08 22.42 3.06
CA THR A 69 -20.78 22.96 1.89
C THR A 69 -22.27 22.67 1.94
N THR A 70 -23.05 23.39 1.12
CA THR A 70 -24.49 23.15 0.98
C THR A 70 -24.79 21.71 0.56
N GLU A 71 -24.02 21.14 -0.37
CA GLU A 71 -24.19 19.76 -0.84
C GLU A 71 -23.96 18.74 0.29
N GLN A 72 -22.96 18.98 1.13
CA GLN A 72 -22.66 18.16 2.30
C GLN A 72 -23.80 18.23 3.34
N ILE A 73 -24.32 19.43 3.59
CA ILE A 73 -25.46 19.65 4.48
C ILE A 73 -26.72 18.94 3.96
N GLU A 74 -27.01 19.03 2.66
CA GLU A 74 -28.15 18.33 2.05
C GLU A 74 -28.01 16.81 2.10
N LEU A 75 -26.79 16.28 1.96
CA LEU A 75 -26.53 14.85 2.11
C LEU A 75 -26.81 14.38 3.54
N LEU A 76 -26.37 15.13 4.56
CA LEU A 76 -26.67 14.84 5.97
C LEU A 76 -28.17 14.90 6.28
N LYS A 77 -28.91 15.86 5.69
CA LYS A 77 -30.37 15.92 5.80
C LYS A 77 -31.04 14.69 5.22
N LYS A 78 -30.59 14.21 4.05
CA LYS A 78 -31.09 12.98 3.42
C LYS A 78 -30.91 11.76 4.32
N TYR A 79 -29.78 11.69 5.04
CA TYR A 79 -29.50 10.66 6.03
C TYR A 79 -30.12 10.92 7.42
N LYS A 80 -30.93 11.97 7.58
CA LYS A 80 -31.60 12.35 8.84
C LYS A 80 -30.63 12.56 10.01
N ARG A 81 -29.49 13.19 9.75
CA ARG A 81 -28.42 13.42 10.73
C ARG A 81 -28.59 14.74 11.49
N ASP A 82 -29.73 14.95 12.14
CA ASP A 82 -30.08 16.22 12.79
C ASP A 82 -29.06 16.66 13.85
N ALA A 83 -28.50 15.72 14.61
CA ALA A 83 -27.46 16.01 15.60
C ALA A 83 -26.16 16.51 14.96
N ASP A 84 -25.76 15.96 13.82
CA ASP A 84 -24.56 16.43 13.10
C ASP A 84 -24.81 17.81 12.48
N LEU A 85 -26.01 18.04 11.93
CA LEU A 85 -26.42 19.35 11.40
C LEU A 85 -26.40 20.45 12.48
N ASN A 86 -26.89 20.15 13.69
CA ASN A 86 -26.83 21.09 14.81
C ASN A 86 -25.39 21.42 15.22
N ASN A 87 -24.51 20.41 15.24
CA ASN A 87 -23.10 20.62 15.54
C ASN A 87 -22.39 21.44 14.46
N ILE A 88 -22.68 21.22 13.18
CA ILE A 88 -22.16 22.04 12.07
C ILE A 88 -22.61 23.49 12.23
N TYR A 89 -23.89 23.73 12.51
CA TYR A 89 -24.39 25.08 12.76
C TYR A 89 -23.67 25.76 13.93
N GLU A 90 -23.42 25.03 15.01
CA GLU A 90 -22.70 25.55 16.17
C GLU A 90 -21.23 25.87 15.84
N LEU A 91 -20.54 25.01 15.09
CA LEU A 91 -19.20 25.29 14.56
C LEU A 91 -19.21 26.57 13.72
N ASP A 92 -20.17 26.74 12.81
CA ASP A 92 -20.29 27.94 11.99
C ASP A 92 -20.40 29.21 12.87
N GLN A 93 -21.15 29.16 13.98
CA GLN A 93 -21.22 30.31 14.90
C GLN A 93 -19.91 30.57 15.65
N ILE A 94 -19.21 29.51 16.07
CA ILE A 94 -17.93 29.64 16.77
C ILE A 94 -16.88 30.26 15.84
N PHE A 95 -16.73 29.73 14.63
CA PHE A 95 -15.68 30.13 13.69
C PHE A 95 -15.96 31.44 12.94
N LYS A 96 -17.20 31.96 12.96
CA LYS A 96 -17.46 33.37 12.60
C LYS A 96 -16.65 34.36 13.44
N ASN A 97 -16.46 34.05 14.72
CA ASN A 97 -15.86 34.95 15.69
C ASN A 97 -14.44 34.52 16.11
N LYS A 98 -14.11 33.23 15.98
CA LYS A 98 -12.78 32.70 16.26
C LYS A 98 -12.05 32.36 14.97
N LYS A 99 -11.01 33.13 14.65
CA LYS A 99 -10.06 32.76 13.60
C LYS A 99 -9.07 31.75 14.17
N ILE A 100 -9.16 30.48 13.80
CA ILE A 100 -8.19 29.47 14.21
C ILE A 100 -7.47 28.99 12.97
N SER A 101 -6.16 28.76 13.09
CA SER A 101 -5.32 28.27 12.00
C SER A 101 -4.62 26.98 12.40
N VAL A 102 -4.84 25.92 11.63
CA VAL A 102 -4.07 24.68 11.71
C VAL A 102 -2.98 24.75 10.66
N GLU A 103 -1.76 25.10 11.07
CA GLU A 103 -0.64 25.28 10.14
C GLU A 103 -0.03 23.94 9.71
N LYS A 104 -0.03 22.97 10.63
CA LYS A 104 0.40 21.59 10.36
C LYS A 104 -0.53 20.61 11.02
N PHE A 105 -0.84 19.55 10.29
CA PHE A 105 -1.59 18.43 10.82
C PHE A 105 -0.84 17.12 10.61
N ILE A 106 -0.35 16.53 11.69
CA ILE A 106 0.30 15.23 11.72
C ILE A 106 -0.73 14.20 12.19
N ARG A 107 -1.21 13.41 11.23
CA ARG A 107 -2.30 12.46 11.45
C ARG A 107 -1.76 11.04 11.48
N VAL A 108 -1.83 10.40 12.65
CA VAL A 108 -1.30 9.05 12.88
C VAL A 108 -2.45 8.04 12.95
N ALA A 109 -2.40 6.99 12.12
CA ALA A 109 -3.30 5.84 12.17
C ALA A 109 -4.81 6.16 12.12
N CYS A 110 -5.21 7.24 11.44
CA CYS A 110 -6.60 7.69 11.42
C CYS A 110 -7.48 6.81 10.51
N PRO A 111 -8.69 6.39 10.93
CA PRO A 111 -9.66 5.75 10.05
C PRO A 111 -10.37 6.80 9.17
N ALA A 112 -9.63 7.52 8.32
CA ALA A 112 -10.15 8.67 7.59
C ALA A 112 -11.17 8.32 6.48
N ALA A 113 -11.18 7.08 6.00
CA ALA A 113 -12.26 6.50 5.20
C ALA A 113 -13.00 5.37 5.95
N GLY A 114 -12.94 5.39 7.28
CA GLY A 114 -13.46 4.35 8.14
C GLY A 114 -12.60 3.08 8.18
N THR A 115 -12.99 2.14 9.04
CA THR A 115 -12.36 0.82 9.18
C THR A 115 -13.39 -0.27 9.10
N ARG A 116 -13.06 -1.37 8.42
CA ARG A 116 -13.97 -2.53 8.33
C ARG A 116 -14.29 -3.12 9.70
N LEU A 117 -13.43 -2.93 10.70
CA LEU A 117 -13.72 -3.29 12.09
C LEU A 117 -14.99 -2.60 12.59
N ALA A 118 -15.18 -1.31 12.30
CA ALA A 118 -16.34 -0.52 12.71
C ALA A 118 -17.65 -0.86 11.98
N SER A 119 -17.56 -1.57 10.85
CA SER A 119 -18.74 -2.03 10.10
C SER A 119 -19.31 -3.37 10.58
N LYS A 120 -18.74 -3.97 11.64
CA LYS A 120 -19.09 -5.28 12.17
C LYS A 120 -19.71 -5.16 13.56
N ARG A 121 -20.22 -6.27 14.10
CA ARG A 121 -20.88 -6.31 15.41
C ARG A 121 -20.01 -5.68 16.51
N ILE A 122 -20.63 -4.86 17.35
CA ILE A 122 -19.95 -4.01 18.34
C ILE A 122 -19.19 -4.84 19.37
N ASP A 123 -19.72 -6.02 19.71
CA ASP A 123 -19.08 -7.00 20.60
C ASP A 123 -17.66 -7.36 20.14
N MET A 124 -17.46 -7.51 18.84
CA MET A 124 -16.18 -7.91 18.27
C MET A 124 -15.13 -6.80 18.35
N ILE A 125 -15.56 -5.56 18.15
CA ILE A 125 -14.71 -4.38 18.26
C ILE A 125 -14.26 -4.18 19.71
N LEU A 126 -15.21 -4.26 20.65
CA LEU A 126 -14.91 -4.10 22.06
C LEU A 126 -14.05 -5.27 22.57
N ASN A 127 -14.21 -6.49 22.04
CA ASN A 127 -13.33 -7.61 22.31
C ASN A 127 -11.90 -7.37 21.80
N VAL A 128 -11.71 -6.76 20.62
CA VAL A 128 -10.38 -6.36 20.12
C VAL A 128 -9.77 -5.32 21.05
N PHE A 129 -10.52 -4.27 21.42
CA PHE A 129 -10.04 -3.28 22.38
C PHE A 129 -9.69 -3.91 23.73
N TYR A 130 -10.52 -4.80 24.26
CA TYR A 130 -10.30 -5.45 25.55
C TYR A 130 -9.06 -6.34 25.55
N ASN A 131 -8.87 -7.17 24.52
CA ASN A 131 -7.72 -8.07 24.49
C ASN A 131 -6.39 -7.34 24.28
N ILE A 132 -6.40 -6.19 23.60
CA ILE A 132 -5.18 -5.41 23.36
C ILE A 132 -4.86 -4.48 24.55
N THR A 133 -5.87 -3.88 25.17
CA THR A 133 -5.69 -3.00 26.35
C THR A 133 -5.55 -3.76 27.67
N GLY A 134 -6.09 -4.99 27.74
CA GLY A 134 -6.16 -5.82 28.95
C GLY A 134 -4.86 -6.52 29.34
N ARG A 135 -3.76 -6.35 28.58
CA ARG A 135 -2.46 -6.93 28.94
C ARG A 135 -1.64 -6.08 29.94
N ASP A 136 -1.93 -4.78 30.10
CA ASP A 136 -1.10 -3.91 30.96
C ASP A 136 -1.82 -2.96 31.94
N LEU A 137 -3.16 -2.94 32.06
CA LEU A 137 -3.84 -2.05 33.03
C LEU A 137 -5.07 -2.70 33.68
N ASN A 138 -4.90 -3.27 34.88
CA ASN A 138 -5.95 -3.86 35.73
C ASN A 138 -7.11 -2.90 36.09
N PHE A 139 -6.99 -1.59 35.83
CA PHE A 139 -8.03 -0.59 36.14
C PHE A 139 -9.00 -0.31 34.97
N ILE A 140 -8.59 -0.51 33.71
CA ILE A 140 -9.42 -0.22 32.52
C ILE A 140 -10.32 -1.41 32.14
N GLY A 141 -9.90 -2.64 32.47
CA GLY A 141 -10.64 -3.86 32.13
C GLY A 141 -12.04 -3.94 32.75
N GLY A 142 -12.27 -3.35 33.92
CA GLY A 142 -13.57 -3.36 34.61
C GLY A 142 -14.63 -2.53 33.88
N ALA A 143 -14.34 -1.25 33.61
CA ALA A 143 -15.25 -0.36 32.91
C ALA A 143 -15.49 -0.79 31.45
N LEU A 144 -14.46 -1.32 30.77
CA LEU A 144 -14.61 -1.84 29.41
C LEU A 144 -15.44 -3.12 29.39
N LYS A 145 -15.34 -3.98 30.41
CA LYS A 145 -16.18 -5.18 30.56
C LYS A 145 -17.65 -4.83 30.82
N GLU A 146 -17.93 -3.81 31.62
CA GLU A 146 -19.29 -3.29 31.81
C GLU A 146 -19.85 -2.70 30.51
N LEU A 147 -19.06 -1.91 29.79
CA LEU A 147 -19.45 -1.39 28.48
C LEU A 147 -19.72 -2.51 27.47
N ILE A 148 -18.88 -3.55 27.41
CA ILE A 148 -19.11 -4.75 26.60
C ILE A 148 -20.43 -5.42 27.00
N SER A 149 -20.64 -5.63 28.31
CA SER A 149 -21.83 -6.29 28.81
C SER A 149 -23.11 -5.52 28.51
N GLU A 150 -23.08 -4.18 28.57
CA GLU A 150 -24.23 -3.35 28.27
C GLU A 150 -24.48 -3.26 26.77
N THR A 151 -23.42 -3.17 25.97
CA THR A 151 -23.53 -3.12 24.50
C THR A 151 -24.00 -4.45 23.91
N LEU A 152 -23.65 -5.58 24.54
CA LEU A 152 -24.20 -6.91 24.21
C LEU A 152 -25.72 -6.99 24.43
N LYS A 153 -26.28 -6.24 25.39
CA LYS A 153 -27.72 -6.18 25.63
C LYS A 153 -28.45 -5.35 24.57
N THR A 154 -27.79 -4.35 23.99
CA THR A 154 -28.38 -3.46 22.98
C THR A 154 -28.42 -4.02 21.56
N LYS A 155 -27.96 -5.26 21.32
CA LYS A 155 -28.00 -6.02 20.04
C LYS A 155 -27.82 -5.16 18.78
N ASP A 156 -26.57 -5.01 18.34
CA ASP A 156 -26.16 -4.53 17.00
C ASP A 156 -26.63 -3.14 16.54
N ASN A 157 -27.25 -2.33 17.40
CA ASN A 157 -27.61 -0.96 17.02
C ASN A 157 -26.42 0.00 17.16
N ILE A 158 -25.70 0.19 16.04
CA ILE A 158 -24.57 1.11 15.91
C ILE A 158 -24.99 2.58 16.10
N ASP A 159 -26.27 2.93 15.90
CA ASP A 159 -26.78 4.29 16.07
C ASP A 159 -26.74 4.77 17.54
N ILE A 160 -26.56 3.85 18.50
CA ILE A 160 -26.43 4.18 19.93
C ILE A 160 -25.04 4.77 20.26
N LEU A 161 -24.02 4.48 19.44
CA LEU A 161 -22.64 4.93 19.65
C LEU A 161 -22.18 5.75 18.44
N PRO A 162 -22.60 7.03 18.33
CA PRO A 162 -22.30 7.86 17.15
C PRO A 162 -20.79 8.08 16.93
N GLY A 163 -19.98 7.94 17.99
CA GLY A 163 -18.53 7.99 17.87
C GLY A 163 -17.92 6.74 17.24
N LEU A 164 -18.54 5.58 17.44
CA LEU A 164 -18.15 4.31 16.80
C LEU A 164 -18.64 4.26 15.35
N GLU A 165 -19.89 4.66 15.12
CA GLU A 165 -20.52 4.74 13.80
C GLU A 165 -19.70 5.61 12.84
N ALA A 166 -19.20 6.76 13.32
CA ALA A 166 -18.36 7.66 12.52
C ALA A 166 -17.00 7.08 12.08
N MET A 167 -16.62 5.89 12.55
CA MET A 167 -15.46 5.15 12.06
C MET A 167 -15.83 4.06 11.04
N SER A 168 -17.11 3.89 10.71
CA SER A 168 -17.57 2.96 9.67
C SER A 168 -17.32 3.52 8.27
N PRO A 169 -16.84 2.72 7.30
CA PRO A 169 -16.72 3.14 5.90
C PRO A 169 -18.05 3.53 5.26
N THR A 170 -19.16 3.03 5.79
CA THR A 170 -20.52 3.34 5.31
C THR A 170 -21.18 4.48 6.10
N SER A 171 -20.43 5.16 6.98
CA SER A 171 -20.96 6.26 7.77
C SER A 171 -21.33 7.44 6.87
N PRO A 172 -22.54 8.00 6.99
CA PRO A 172 -22.90 9.27 6.35
C PRO A 172 -21.89 10.39 6.67
N PHE A 173 -21.30 10.39 7.87
CA PHE A 173 -20.28 11.35 8.26
C PHE A 173 -18.99 11.19 7.43
N ILE A 174 -18.52 9.96 7.24
CA ILE A 174 -17.32 9.68 6.44
C ILE A 174 -17.54 10.01 4.96
N GLU A 175 -18.73 9.67 4.43
CA GLU A 175 -19.11 10.01 3.06
C GLU A 175 -19.07 11.53 2.84
N VAL A 176 -19.66 12.29 3.76
CA VAL A 176 -19.70 13.75 3.71
C VAL A 176 -18.31 14.36 3.84
N LEU A 177 -17.53 13.92 4.85
CA LEU A 177 -16.20 14.45 5.12
C LEU A 177 -15.24 14.23 3.94
N ASN A 178 -15.36 13.10 3.25
CA ASN A 178 -14.49 12.75 2.13
C ASN A 178 -14.95 13.35 0.79
N ASN A 179 -16.13 13.98 0.75
CA ASN A 179 -16.70 14.58 -0.45
C ASN A 179 -16.69 16.11 -0.37
N MET A 180 -15.49 16.71 -0.46
CA MET A 180 -15.24 18.15 -0.34
C MET A 180 -15.39 18.94 -1.65
N GLY A 181 -15.99 18.36 -2.69
CA GLY A 181 -16.04 18.94 -4.05
C GLY A 181 -14.65 19.09 -4.69
N ASP A 182 -14.58 19.85 -5.80
CA ASP A 182 -13.39 19.89 -6.64
C ASP A 182 -12.22 20.67 -6.04
N ASN A 183 -12.49 21.72 -5.27
CA ASN A 183 -11.49 22.71 -4.85
C ASN A 183 -10.57 22.26 -3.70
N GLY A 184 -11.00 21.28 -2.88
CA GLY A 184 -10.25 20.77 -1.74
C GLY A 184 -9.92 21.82 -0.66
N LEU A 185 -9.48 21.35 0.50
CA LEU A 185 -8.99 22.17 1.59
C LEU A 185 -7.64 22.79 1.24
N ARG A 186 -7.56 24.11 1.42
CA ARG A 186 -6.36 24.94 1.21
C ARG A 186 -5.75 25.35 2.54
N GLY A 187 -4.45 25.67 2.52
CA GLY A 187 -3.79 26.34 3.65
C GLY A 187 -3.51 25.46 4.88
N THR A 188 -3.75 24.15 4.81
CA THR A 188 -3.38 23.21 5.88
C THR A 188 -2.49 22.08 5.36
N GLU A 189 -1.26 21.99 5.85
CA GLU A 189 -0.34 20.93 5.47
C GLU A 189 -0.64 19.63 6.23
N LEU A 190 -0.91 18.55 5.49
CA LEU A 190 -1.22 17.23 6.05
C LEU A 190 -0.01 16.30 5.89
N SER A 191 0.48 15.81 7.04
CA SER A 191 1.45 14.72 7.14
C SER A 191 0.77 13.48 7.69
N VAL A 192 0.75 12.38 6.94
CA VAL A 192 0.14 11.11 7.35
C VAL A 192 1.21 10.15 7.82
N ILE A 193 1.03 9.57 9.01
CA ILE A 193 1.82 8.42 9.45
C ILE A 193 0.88 7.21 9.45
N ALA A 194 1.13 6.33 8.50
CA ALA A 194 0.38 5.12 8.29
C ALA A 194 1.26 3.91 8.56
N GLY A 195 0.65 2.77 8.86
CA GLY A 195 1.41 1.56 9.10
C GLY A 195 0.65 0.29 8.81
N ASN A 196 1.42 -0.79 8.76
CA ASN A 196 0.91 -2.14 8.60
C ASN A 196 1.61 -3.10 9.56
N GLY A 197 0.84 -3.71 10.46
CA GLY A 197 1.33 -4.76 11.34
C GLY A 197 1.60 -6.06 10.61
N LYS A 198 2.72 -6.69 10.93
CA LYS A 198 3.01 -8.09 10.53
C LYS A 198 2.72 -9.01 11.71
N LEU A 199 2.02 -10.12 11.46
CA LEU A 199 1.78 -11.13 12.48
C LEU A 199 3.10 -11.74 12.96
N SER A 200 3.33 -11.74 14.27
CA SER A 200 4.33 -12.60 14.92
C SER A 200 3.77 -14.03 15.00
N GLY A 201 4.61 -15.05 14.84
CA GLY A 201 4.21 -16.46 14.68
C GLY A 201 3.58 -17.15 15.90
N THR A 202 3.15 -16.41 16.92
CA THR A 202 2.46 -16.94 18.11
C THR A 202 0.94 -16.77 17.96
N LEU A 203 0.25 -17.88 17.73
CA LEU A 203 -1.19 -17.95 17.44
C LEU A 203 -2.06 -17.74 18.69
N ASP A 204 -2.19 -16.49 19.16
CA ASP A 204 -3.26 -16.13 20.10
C ASP A 204 -4.63 -16.04 19.40
N GLY A 205 -5.71 -16.40 20.11
CA GLY A 205 -7.09 -16.38 19.58
C GLY A 205 -7.59 -15.02 19.05
N LEU A 206 -6.94 -13.91 19.43
CA LEU A 206 -7.18 -12.57 18.86
C LEU A 206 -6.76 -12.51 17.38
N TYR A 207 -5.66 -13.16 17.00
CA TYR A 207 -5.15 -13.18 15.62
C TYR A 207 -6.07 -13.96 14.68
N TYR A 208 -6.84 -14.92 15.20
CA TYR A 208 -7.89 -15.59 14.43
C TYR A 208 -9.04 -14.63 14.07
N ILE A 209 -9.47 -13.77 15.00
CA ILE A 209 -10.54 -12.78 14.79
C ILE A 209 -10.07 -11.67 13.83
N LEU A 210 -8.87 -11.13 14.05
CA LEU A 210 -8.26 -10.10 13.19
C LEU A 210 -7.96 -10.65 11.80
N GLY A 211 -7.51 -11.90 11.72
CA GLY A 211 -7.42 -12.66 10.48
C GLY A 211 -8.76 -12.62 9.73
N ARG A 212 -9.86 -13.13 10.31
CA ARG A 212 -11.17 -13.21 9.65
C ARG A 212 -11.74 -11.85 9.18
N LEU A 213 -11.40 -10.75 9.85
CA LEU A 213 -11.87 -9.40 9.49
C LEU A 213 -11.10 -8.75 8.35
N PHE A 214 -9.78 -8.95 8.34
CA PHE A 214 -8.84 -8.16 7.55
C PHE A 214 -7.97 -9.02 6.63
N PHE A 215 -8.36 -10.27 6.38
CA PHE A 215 -7.57 -11.37 5.77
C PHE A 215 -6.85 -11.03 4.44
N TRP A 216 -7.07 -9.85 3.85
CA TRP A 216 -6.55 -9.44 2.54
C TRP A 216 -6.09 -7.98 2.42
N GLN A 217 -6.22 -7.15 3.46
CA GLN A 217 -5.89 -5.72 3.37
C GLN A 217 -4.85 -5.32 4.41
N LYS A 218 -3.91 -4.47 4.00
CA LYS A 218 -2.93 -3.89 4.93
C LYS A 218 -3.66 -3.14 6.05
N ASN A 219 -3.24 -3.35 7.29
CA ASN A 219 -3.86 -2.72 8.46
C ASN A 219 -2.90 -2.73 9.65
N ASP A 220 -3.18 -1.90 10.64
CA ASP A 220 -2.46 -1.85 11.91
C ASP A 220 -3.18 -2.60 13.05
N LEU A 221 -3.94 -3.64 12.71
CA LEU A 221 -4.86 -4.41 13.58
C LEU A 221 -6.21 -3.74 13.85
N VAL A 222 -6.35 -2.43 13.64
CA VAL A 222 -7.60 -1.71 13.92
C VAL A 222 -8.10 -0.96 12.69
N VAL A 223 -7.20 -0.36 11.92
CA VAL A 223 -7.51 0.52 10.79
C VAL A 223 -6.83 0.01 9.53
N ASN A 224 -7.60 -0.02 8.43
CA ASN A 224 -7.08 -0.30 7.10
C ASN A 224 -6.05 0.78 6.71
N THR A 225 -4.85 0.38 6.29
CA THR A 225 -3.77 1.32 5.91
C THR A 225 -4.24 2.33 4.86
N ASP A 226 -5.04 1.88 3.89
CA ASP A 226 -5.54 2.73 2.79
C ASP A 226 -6.44 3.86 3.29
N SER A 227 -7.22 3.56 4.34
CA SER A 227 -8.08 4.52 5.02
C SER A 227 -7.28 5.65 5.67
N MET A 228 -6.05 5.37 6.12
CA MET A 228 -5.20 6.36 6.81
C MET A 228 -4.77 7.52 5.91
N TYR A 229 -4.76 7.33 4.59
CA TYR A 229 -4.36 8.36 3.63
C TYR A 229 -5.53 9.23 3.15
N LEU A 230 -6.78 8.85 3.42
CA LEU A 230 -7.98 9.51 2.89
C LEU A 230 -8.42 10.67 3.83
N GLY A 231 -9.70 10.97 3.97
CA GLY A 231 -10.18 12.17 4.69
C GLY A 231 -10.59 13.28 3.72
N ALA A 232 -10.81 14.49 4.27
CA ALA A 232 -11.15 15.65 3.47
C ALA A 232 -10.09 15.92 2.40
N LYS A 233 -10.51 16.09 1.14
CA LYS A 233 -9.61 16.35 0.01
C LYS A 233 -8.74 17.57 0.28
N ARG A 234 -7.42 17.47 0.14
CA ARG A 234 -6.49 18.62 0.10
C ARG A 234 -6.32 19.12 -1.33
N SER A 235 -6.15 20.43 -1.51
CA SER A 235 -5.78 21.03 -2.81
C SER A 235 -4.32 20.72 -3.17
N GLU A 236 -3.45 20.75 -2.16
CA GLU A 236 -2.02 20.48 -2.28
C GLU A 236 -1.70 19.00 -2.08
N LYS A 237 -0.47 18.61 -2.46
CA LYS A 237 0.05 17.28 -2.14
C LYS A 237 0.14 17.07 -0.64
N ILE A 238 -0.25 15.89 -0.18
CA ILE A 238 0.00 15.43 1.18
C ILE A 238 1.41 14.83 1.27
N GLN A 239 1.99 14.84 2.46
CA GLN A 239 3.20 14.09 2.76
C GLN A 239 2.86 12.86 3.59
N TYR A 240 3.49 11.71 3.36
CA TYR A 240 3.24 10.54 4.17
C TYR A 240 4.48 9.70 4.48
N PHE A 241 4.45 9.04 5.63
CA PHE A 241 5.41 8.05 6.07
C PHE A 241 4.67 6.72 6.31
N PHE A 242 5.20 5.64 5.75
CA PHE A 242 4.64 4.30 5.90
C PHE A 242 5.60 3.40 6.69
N ASP A 243 5.13 2.90 7.82
CA ASP A 243 5.87 1.98 8.68
C ASP A 243 5.35 0.53 8.53
N GLN A 244 6.24 -0.46 8.55
CA GLN A 244 5.84 -1.86 8.45
C GLN A 244 6.78 -2.77 9.24
N GLY A 245 6.22 -3.47 10.23
CA GLY A 245 6.99 -4.34 11.13
C GLY A 245 6.08 -5.19 12.00
N THR A 246 6.68 -6.09 12.79
CA THR A 246 5.96 -6.92 13.78
C THR A 246 5.54 -6.12 15.01
N GLU A 247 6.23 -5.02 15.24
CA GLU A 247 6.05 -4.03 16.30
C GLU A 247 5.11 -2.89 15.90
N VAL A 248 4.73 -2.81 14.62
CA VAL A 248 3.83 -1.78 14.11
C VAL A 248 2.39 -2.20 14.32
N ASP A 249 1.74 -1.63 15.33
CA ASP A 249 0.31 -1.78 15.56
C ASP A 249 -0.32 -0.46 15.99
N HIS A 250 -1.66 -0.44 15.98
CA HIS A 250 -2.47 0.73 16.26
C HIS A 250 -2.11 1.45 17.56
N PHE A 251 -1.65 0.75 18.59
CA PHE A 251 -1.41 1.31 19.92
C PHE A 251 0.06 1.71 20.14
N ASN A 252 0.97 1.13 19.36
CA ASN A 252 2.41 1.27 19.57
C ASN A 252 3.09 2.35 18.72
N TYR A 253 2.38 3.08 17.83
CA TYR A 253 2.98 4.18 17.04
C TYR A 253 3.75 5.21 17.87
N PHE A 254 3.28 5.54 19.08
CA PHE A 254 3.95 6.51 19.95
C PHE A 254 5.05 5.88 20.83
N LEU A 255 5.13 4.56 20.88
CA LEU A 255 6.20 3.82 21.56
C LEU A 255 7.35 3.49 20.59
N ASN A 256 7.02 3.15 19.35
CA ASN A 256 7.96 2.78 18.31
C ASN A 256 8.89 3.93 17.93
N ASN A 257 10.21 3.67 17.96
CA ASN A 257 11.22 4.68 17.65
C ASN A 257 11.05 5.24 16.23
N THR A 258 10.81 4.38 15.23
CA THR A 258 10.61 4.78 13.83
C THR A 258 9.45 5.77 13.67
N SER A 259 8.28 5.43 14.21
CA SER A 259 7.09 6.28 14.15
C SER A 259 7.27 7.58 14.94
N ARG A 260 7.92 7.55 16.11
CA ARG A 260 8.29 8.75 16.87
C ARG A 260 9.25 9.66 16.11
N ASP A 261 10.23 9.10 15.44
CA ASP A 261 11.21 9.86 14.65
C ASP A 261 10.53 10.52 13.46
N ALA A 262 9.60 9.83 12.79
CA ALA A 262 8.75 10.41 11.74
C ALA A 262 7.90 11.58 12.25
N ILE A 263 7.25 11.44 13.42
CA ILE A 263 6.50 12.55 14.06
C ILE A 263 7.42 13.74 14.34
N VAL A 264 8.63 13.47 14.87
CA VAL A 264 9.61 14.52 15.19
C VAL A 264 10.09 15.23 13.94
N LEU A 265 10.36 14.50 12.86
CA LEU A 265 10.76 15.06 11.57
C LEU A 265 9.65 15.96 11.01
N ALA A 266 8.40 15.47 10.97
CA ALA A 266 7.25 16.25 10.51
C ALA A 266 7.03 17.52 11.35
N LEU A 267 7.22 17.46 12.67
CA LEU A 267 7.14 18.64 13.53
C LEU A 267 8.26 19.64 13.25
N LYS A 268 9.48 19.17 13.01
CA LYS A 268 10.68 20.01 12.85
C LYS A 268 10.73 20.71 11.50
N THR A 269 10.46 20.01 10.40
CA THR A 269 10.48 20.53 9.03
C THR A 269 9.54 21.72 8.91
N ASN A 270 9.97 22.85 8.31
CA ASN A 270 9.11 24.03 8.14
C ASN A 270 7.93 23.74 7.20
N THR A 271 6.83 24.50 7.34
CA THR A 271 5.67 24.35 6.47
C THR A 271 6.06 24.54 4.99
N GLY A 272 5.48 23.71 4.11
CA GLY A 272 5.73 23.74 2.67
C GLY A 272 7.04 23.10 2.22
N LEU A 273 7.86 22.56 3.12
CA LEU A 273 9.10 21.85 2.77
C LEU A 273 8.91 20.32 2.80
N PRO A 274 9.59 19.57 1.92
CA PRO A 274 9.63 18.11 1.98
C PRO A 274 10.17 17.61 3.33
N ILE A 275 9.44 16.70 3.98
CA ILE A 275 9.87 16.08 5.23
C ILE A 275 10.83 14.93 4.91
N PRO A 276 12.03 14.88 5.50
CA PRO A 276 12.97 13.79 5.26
C PRO A 276 12.34 12.41 5.54
N GLY A 277 12.45 11.49 4.58
CA GLY A 277 11.89 10.15 4.68
C GLY A 277 10.38 10.03 4.36
N PHE A 278 9.71 11.14 4.04
CA PHE A 278 8.31 11.14 3.62
C PHE A 278 8.19 11.17 2.09
N SER A 279 7.16 10.53 1.59
CA SER A 279 6.72 10.63 0.19
C SER A 279 5.70 11.76 0.03
N SER A 280 5.63 12.38 -1.16
CA SER A 280 4.67 13.46 -1.46
C SER A 280 3.81 13.14 -2.68
N VAL A 281 2.49 13.21 -2.53
CA VAL A 281 1.49 12.77 -3.52
C VAL A 281 0.18 13.55 -3.38
N TYR A 282 -0.60 13.68 -4.46
CA TYR A 282 -1.98 14.16 -4.33
C TYR A 282 -2.83 13.11 -3.60
N GLN A 283 -3.72 13.51 -2.70
CA GLN A 283 -4.36 12.62 -1.73
C GLN A 283 -5.13 11.43 -2.35
N TYR A 284 -5.77 11.60 -3.51
CA TYR A 284 -6.45 10.48 -4.22
C TYR A 284 -5.53 9.76 -5.20
N GLU A 285 -4.43 10.39 -5.57
CA GLU A 285 -3.32 9.79 -6.31
C GLU A 285 -2.26 9.18 -5.40
N VAL A 286 -2.49 9.16 -4.07
CA VAL A 286 -1.73 8.31 -3.15
C VAL A 286 -1.86 6.95 -3.80
N PRO A 287 -0.76 6.46 -4.39
CA PRO A 287 -0.94 5.57 -5.50
C PRO A 287 -1.66 4.35 -4.97
N ALA A 288 -2.52 3.77 -5.79
CA ALA A 288 -3.08 2.46 -5.50
C ALA A 288 -1.96 1.42 -5.27
N SER A 289 -0.69 1.77 -5.41
CA SER A 289 0.43 0.99 -4.91
C SER A 289 0.61 0.99 -3.39
N ASP A 290 0.36 2.08 -2.67
CA ASP A 290 0.23 1.97 -1.21
C ASP A 290 -1.15 1.43 -0.80
N ARG A 291 -2.18 1.67 -1.62
CA ARG A 291 -3.56 1.15 -1.43
C ARG A 291 -3.88 -0.26 -1.97
N ALA A 292 -2.96 -0.90 -2.70
CA ALA A 292 -3.17 -2.21 -3.35
C ALA A 292 -1.89 -2.88 -3.93
N ILE A 293 -0.68 -2.29 -3.95
CA ILE A 293 0.50 -2.86 -4.68
C ILE A 293 1.83 -2.49 -4.01
N LYS A 294 2.38 -3.31 -3.11
CA LYS A 294 3.17 -4.43 -3.63
C LYS A 294 2.26 -5.58 -4.11
N ARG A 295 2.14 -5.67 -5.45
CA ARG A 295 1.53 -6.71 -6.30
C ARG A 295 0.03 -6.61 -6.64
N ILE A 296 -0.29 -5.77 -7.62
CA ILE A 296 -1.12 -6.13 -8.77
C ILE A 296 -0.15 -6.09 -9.96
N GLU A 297 -0.14 -7.18 -10.70
CA GLU A 297 0.88 -7.55 -11.66
C GLU A 297 0.78 -6.72 -12.95
N TYR A 298 1.33 -5.51 -12.96
CA TYR A 298 1.43 -4.70 -14.19
C TYR A 298 2.88 -4.37 -14.54
N GLY A 299 3.12 -4.20 -15.85
CA GLY A 299 4.40 -3.84 -16.45
C GLY A 299 5.18 -5.03 -17.01
N GLU A 300 5.92 -4.77 -18.09
CA GLU A 300 6.76 -5.74 -18.77
C GLU A 300 8.23 -5.44 -18.48
N LEU A 301 8.95 -6.43 -17.97
CA LEU A 301 10.41 -6.43 -17.95
C LEU A 301 10.88 -7.38 -19.04
N GLU A 302 11.09 -6.83 -20.24
CA GLU A 302 11.60 -7.58 -21.38
C GLU A 302 13.10 -7.89 -21.20
N PRO A 303 13.58 -9.05 -21.71
CA PRO A 303 15.01 -9.28 -21.86
C PRO A 303 15.62 -8.19 -22.74
N TYR A 304 16.60 -7.45 -22.22
CA TYR A 304 17.25 -6.40 -22.98
C TYR A 304 18.07 -7.01 -24.13
N PRO A 305 17.89 -6.57 -25.40
CA PRO A 305 18.52 -7.22 -26.55
C PRO A 305 20.05 -7.15 -26.55
N ASN A 306 20.61 -6.15 -25.85
CA ASN A 306 22.06 -5.90 -25.77
C ASN A 306 22.67 -6.31 -24.42
N LEU A 307 21.96 -7.10 -23.59
CA LEU A 307 22.50 -7.66 -22.35
C LEU A 307 22.79 -9.17 -22.49
N PRO A 308 23.91 -9.67 -21.92
CA PRO A 308 24.90 -8.92 -21.14
C PRO A 308 25.83 -8.08 -22.04
N ALA A 309 26.30 -6.94 -21.52
CA ALA A 309 27.24 -6.05 -22.21
C ALA A 309 28.70 -6.56 -22.12
N GLY A 310 28.93 -7.66 -21.38
CA GLY A 310 30.23 -8.32 -21.26
C GLY A 310 31.22 -7.57 -20.38
N LYS A 311 30.78 -6.56 -19.62
CA LYS A 311 31.63 -5.77 -18.72
C LYS A 311 31.46 -6.17 -17.26
N LYS A 312 30.24 -6.52 -16.84
CA LYS A 312 29.90 -6.88 -15.46
C LYS A 312 29.68 -8.39 -15.31
N PRO A 313 29.73 -8.95 -14.09
CA PRO A 313 29.17 -10.27 -13.81
C PRO A 313 27.69 -10.34 -14.22
N ILE A 314 27.22 -11.52 -14.60
CA ILE A 314 25.87 -11.73 -15.12
C ILE A 314 24.96 -12.22 -13.99
N LEU A 315 23.80 -11.59 -13.82
CA LEU A 315 22.76 -12.05 -12.89
C LEU A 315 21.54 -12.52 -13.67
N VAL A 316 21.27 -13.82 -13.67
CA VAL A 316 20.10 -14.41 -14.32
C VAL A 316 18.94 -14.50 -13.33
N LEU A 317 17.79 -13.92 -13.68
CA LEU A 317 16.58 -13.95 -12.88
C LEU A 317 15.53 -14.87 -13.51
N LEU A 318 15.23 -15.97 -12.82
CA LEU A 318 14.19 -16.93 -13.21
C LEU A 318 12.90 -16.64 -12.42
N PRO A 319 11.80 -16.28 -13.09
CA PRO A 319 10.53 -15.99 -12.43
C PRO A 319 9.87 -17.28 -11.90
N GLY A 320 8.88 -17.10 -11.02
CA GLY A 320 8.00 -18.16 -10.54
C GLY A 320 6.86 -18.50 -11.51
N ILE A 321 5.98 -19.41 -11.09
CA ILE A 321 4.76 -19.74 -11.83
C ILE A 321 3.95 -18.45 -12.06
N MET A 322 3.47 -18.25 -13.28
CA MET A 322 2.74 -17.04 -13.71
C MET A 322 3.53 -15.72 -13.66
N GLY A 323 4.85 -15.78 -13.39
CA GLY A 323 5.72 -14.61 -13.35
C GLY A 323 6.19 -14.10 -14.72
N SER A 324 5.77 -14.75 -15.81
CA SER A 324 6.02 -14.33 -17.20
C SER A 324 4.73 -13.89 -17.87
N ASN A 325 4.78 -12.82 -18.67
CA ASN A 325 3.67 -12.38 -19.51
C ASN A 325 3.59 -13.24 -20.79
N LEU A 326 2.39 -13.73 -21.13
CA LEU A 326 2.13 -14.55 -22.33
C LEU A 326 1.36 -13.76 -23.39
N SER A 327 1.84 -13.80 -24.63
CA SER A 327 1.30 -13.06 -25.79
C SER A 327 1.26 -13.93 -27.06
N SER A 328 0.42 -13.61 -28.05
CA SER A 328 0.38 -14.37 -29.30
C SER A 328 1.57 -14.10 -30.23
N SER A 329 2.00 -15.13 -30.96
CA SER A 329 3.07 -15.05 -31.95
C SER A 329 2.73 -14.17 -33.16
N SER A 330 1.44 -14.05 -33.54
CA SER A 330 0.95 -13.35 -34.74
C SER A 330 1.02 -11.82 -34.71
N SER A 331 1.59 -11.22 -33.68
CA SER A 331 1.70 -9.77 -33.49
C SER A 331 3.15 -9.28 -33.41
N TYR A 332 4.10 -10.05 -33.93
CA TYR A 332 5.50 -9.68 -34.03
C TYR A 332 5.88 -9.35 -35.47
N SER A 333 6.21 -8.07 -35.73
CA SER A 333 7.05 -7.70 -36.86
C SER A 333 8.46 -7.50 -36.31
N PRO A 334 9.50 -8.17 -36.85
CA PRO A 334 10.90 -7.88 -36.49
C PRO A 334 11.32 -6.47 -36.97
N ASP A 335 10.53 -5.85 -37.84
CA ASP A 335 10.78 -4.53 -38.42
C ASP A 335 10.14 -3.42 -37.57
N SER A 336 10.78 -3.06 -36.48
CA SER A 336 10.95 -1.64 -36.15
C SER A 336 12.40 -1.28 -36.43
N SER A 337 12.67 -0.97 -37.69
CA SER A 337 13.89 -0.30 -38.14
C SER A 337 14.29 0.80 -37.15
N PRO A 338 15.61 0.98 -36.92
CA PRO A 338 16.12 1.94 -35.96
C PRO A 338 15.51 3.31 -36.24
N ILE A 339 15.14 4.02 -35.17
CA ILE A 339 14.97 5.48 -35.27
C ILE A 339 16.18 5.98 -36.04
N SER A 340 15.92 6.56 -37.21
CA SER A 340 16.95 6.97 -38.14
C SER A 340 17.97 7.87 -37.44
N ALA A 341 19.23 7.77 -37.87
CA ALA A 341 20.37 8.54 -37.37
C ALA A 341 20.24 10.07 -37.51
N ALA A 342 19.04 10.61 -37.77
CA ALA A 342 18.73 12.03 -37.87
C ALA A 342 18.09 12.61 -36.59
N ALA A 343 17.57 11.79 -35.67
CA ALA A 343 17.05 12.27 -34.37
C ALA A 343 18.12 12.27 -33.25
N ALA A 344 19.31 11.73 -33.53
CA ALA A 344 20.45 11.69 -32.60
C ALA A 344 21.34 12.96 -32.65
N THR A 345 21.03 13.92 -33.52
CA THR A 345 21.93 15.05 -33.84
C THR A 345 21.52 16.39 -33.20
N SER A 346 20.56 16.41 -32.26
CA SER A 346 20.19 17.64 -31.55
C SER A 346 20.02 17.45 -30.04
N LEU A 347 20.98 16.78 -29.39
CA LEU A 347 21.25 16.94 -27.96
C LEU A 347 22.78 17.07 -27.80
N SER A 348 23.26 18.30 -27.91
CA SER A 348 24.65 18.66 -27.76
C SER A 348 25.16 18.36 -26.35
N SER A 349 26.26 17.62 -26.28
CA SER A 349 27.36 17.77 -25.31
C SER A 349 26.98 18.08 -23.86
N SER A 350 26.56 17.07 -23.11
CA SER A 350 26.99 16.92 -21.72
C SER A 350 27.11 15.43 -21.38
N GLN A 351 28.26 15.06 -20.82
CA GLN A 351 28.58 13.69 -20.37
C GLN A 351 27.52 13.19 -19.38
N PRO A 352 27.05 11.93 -19.47
CA PRO A 352 26.16 11.37 -18.46
C PRO A 352 26.94 11.12 -17.16
N THR A 353 26.68 11.93 -16.14
CA THR A 353 27.03 11.62 -14.76
C THR A 353 26.12 10.50 -14.27
N THR A 354 26.72 9.35 -13.92
CA THR A 354 26.24 8.25 -13.05
C THR A 354 24.77 8.28 -12.62
N GLY A 355 23.98 7.31 -13.09
CA GLY A 355 22.70 6.94 -12.47
C GLY A 355 21.47 6.78 -13.38
N THR A 356 21.61 6.69 -14.70
CA THR A 356 20.44 6.58 -15.60
C THR A 356 19.97 5.13 -15.77
N SER A 357 18.80 4.81 -15.21
CA SER A 357 18.10 3.53 -15.24
C SER A 357 17.86 3.00 -16.67
N TYR A 358 18.26 1.74 -16.93
CA TYR A 358 18.12 1.06 -18.23
C TYR A 358 16.83 0.21 -18.34
N PHE A 359 15.68 0.75 -17.94
CA PHE A 359 14.40 0.02 -18.00
C PHE A 359 13.43 0.72 -18.95
N VAL A 360 13.15 0.08 -20.10
CA VAL A 360 12.09 0.52 -21.01
C VAL A 360 10.85 -0.29 -20.70
N ALA A 361 9.84 0.35 -20.11
CA ALA A 361 8.49 -0.18 -20.10
C ALA A 361 7.94 -0.07 -21.53
N SER A 362 8.15 -1.11 -22.34
CA SER A 362 7.61 -1.22 -23.70
C SER A 362 6.10 -1.52 -23.63
N ALA A 363 5.28 -0.67 -24.24
CA ALA A 363 3.89 -0.99 -24.53
C ALA A 363 3.87 -1.87 -25.80
N SER A 364 3.85 -3.20 -25.62
CA SER A 364 3.73 -4.13 -26.73
C SER A 364 2.34 -4.01 -27.40
N ASN A 365 2.31 -3.80 -28.72
CA ASN A 365 1.10 -3.68 -29.57
C ASN A 365 0.42 -5.04 -29.90
N GLY A 366 0.65 -6.08 -29.09
CA GLY A 366 0.08 -7.42 -29.29
C GLY A 366 -1.10 -7.71 -28.36
N ARG A 367 -2.03 -8.57 -28.78
CA ARG A 367 -3.15 -9.03 -27.92
C ARG A 367 -2.59 -9.87 -26.77
N LYS A 368 -2.81 -9.41 -25.54
CA LYS A 368 -2.30 -10.03 -24.30
C LYS A 368 -3.32 -10.98 -23.73
N TYR A 369 -2.87 -12.14 -23.27
CA TYR A 369 -3.75 -13.19 -22.74
C TYR A 369 -3.57 -13.40 -21.23
N TRP A 370 -2.42 -13.02 -20.68
CA TRP A 370 -2.11 -13.05 -19.25
C TRP A 370 -1.89 -11.63 -18.72
N LEU A 371 -2.54 -11.27 -17.61
CA LEU A 371 -2.52 -9.95 -16.96
C LEU A 371 -3.09 -8.77 -17.77
N ASP A 372 -3.93 -9.08 -18.76
CA ASP A 372 -4.81 -8.12 -19.40
C ASP A 372 -6.25 -8.32 -18.91
N TYR A 373 -6.65 -7.50 -17.96
CA TYR A 373 -7.97 -7.55 -17.32
C TYR A 373 -9.13 -7.39 -18.32
N SER A 374 -8.93 -6.65 -19.41
CA SER A 374 -9.98 -6.46 -20.44
C SER A 374 -10.20 -7.74 -21.27
N SER A 375 -9.11 -8.44 -21.58
CA SER A 375 -9.14 -9.73 -22.27
C SER A 375 -9.61 -10.87 -21.33
N MET A 376 -9.26 -10.83 -20.03
CA MET A 376 -9.71 -11.83 -19.05
C MET A 376 -11.22 -11.76 -18.77
N MET A 377 -11.80 -10.56 -18.67
CA MET A 377 -13.25 -10.38 -18.47
C MET A 377 -14.10 -10.77 -19.69
N SER A 378 -13.50 -10.91 -20.87
CA SER A 378 -14.17 -11.33 -22.11
C SER A 378 -13.94 -12.81 -22.48
N GLY A 379 -13.45 -13.63 -21.54
CA GLY A 379 -13.21 -15.07 -21.73
C GLY A 379 -11.79 -15.44 -22.16
N GLY A 380 -10.82 -14.52 -22.08
CA GLY A 380 -9.42 -14.72 -22.48
C GLY A 380 -8.68 -15.83 -21.74
N LEU A 381 -9.16 -16.24 -20.55
CA LEU A 381 -8.63 -17.39 -19.81
C LEU A 381 -8.78 -18.72 -20.58
N ALA A 382 -9.82 -18.87 -21.40
CA ALA A 382 -10.00 -20.05 -22.27
C ALA A 382 -8.90 -20.15 -23.35
N ASN A 383 -8.22 -19.05 -23.68
CA ASN A 383 -7.13 -19.06 -24.65
C ASN A 383 -5.77 -19.47 -24.03
N LEU A 384 -5.69 -19.68 -22.70
CA LEU A 384 -4.50 -20.16 -22.01
C LEU A 384 -4.39 -21.69 -21.96
N GLU A 385 -5.27 -22.42 -22.64
CA GLU A 385 -5.17 -23.88 -22.76
C GLU A 385 -3.77 -24.34 -23.20
N ILE A 386 -3.31 -25.46 -22.64
CA ILE A 386 -2.01 -26.05 -22.97
C ILE A 386 -1.91 -26.47 -24.44
N SER A 387 -3.06 -26.73 -25.08
CA SER A 387 -3.21 -26.99 -26.51
C SER A 387 -2.82 -25.77 -27.38
N ASN A 388 -2.86 -24.56 -26.83
CA ASN A 388 -2.52 -23.33 -27.54
C ASN A 388 -1.00 -23.10 -27.54
N THR A 389 -0.37 -23.58 -28.60
CA THR A 389 1.07 -23.44 -28.89
C THR A 389 1.46 -22.09 -29.49
N SER A 390 0.49 -21.20 -29.78
CA SER A 390 0.76 -19.89 -30.37
C SER A 390 1.20 -18.82 -29.37
N LEU A 391 1.25 -19.16 -28.08
CA LEU A 391 1.61 -18.26 -26.99
C LEU A 391 3.10 -18.33 -26.68
N ILE A 392 3.69 -17.14 -26.46
CA ILE A 392 5.10 -16.96 -26.15
C ILE A 392 5.30 -16.07 -24.93
N ALA A 393 6.27 -16.45 -24.09
CA ALA A 393 6.70 -15.69 -22.94
C ALA A 393 7.72 -14.62 -23.35
N ARG A 394 7.31 -13.35 -23.37
CA ARG A 394 8.16 -12.25 -23.88
C ARG A 394 8.84 -11.43 -22.79
N SER A 395 8.20 -11.32 -21.64
CA SER A 395 8.67 -10.48 -20.54
C SER A 395 8.33 -11.13 -19.20
N VAL A 396 9.04 -10.72 -18.15
CA VAL A 396 8.65 -11.05 -16.77
C VAL A 396 7.79 -9.92 -16.21
N VAL A 397 6.98 -10.22 -15.21
CA VAL A 397 6.09 -9.25 -14.56
C VAL A 397 6.92 -8.19 -13.84
N TYR A 398 6.99 -6.98 -14.39
CA TYR A 398 7.86 -5.90 -13.88
C TYR A 398 7.52 -5.53 -12.44
N SER A 399 6.25 -5.45 -12.07
CA SER A 399 5.85 -5.18 -10.67
C SER A 399 6.33 -6.24 -9.65
N SER A 400 6.63 -7.46 -10.09
CA SER A 400 7.17 -8.53 -9.23
C SER A 400 8.69 -8.60 -9.24
N TYR A 401 9.34 -8.27 -10.36
CA TYR A 401 10.77 -8.52 -10.59
C TYR A 401 11.60 -7.25 -10.91
N GLY A 402 10.97 -6.13 -11.22
CA GLY A 402 11.59 -4.87 -11.64
C GLY A 402 12.53 -4.29 -10.59
N ARG A 403 12.08 -4.16 -9.35
CA ARG A 403 12.91 -3.59 -8.27
C ARG A 403 14.17 -4.38 -7.98
N ILE A 404 14.10 -5.72 -8.03
CA ILE A 404 15.28 -6.55 -7.81
C ILE A 404 16.23 -6.48 -9.01
N ALA A 405 15.69 -6.39 -10.23
CA ALA A 405 16.50 -6.19 -11.42
C ALA A 405 17.20 -4.81 -11.42
N GLU A 406 16.48 -3.74 -11.06
CA GLU A 406 17.01 -2.39 -10.88
C GLU A 406 18.11 -2.34 -9.82
N HIS A 407 17.84 -2.91 -8.65
CA HIS A 407 18.78 -2.90 -7.53
C HIS A 407 20.13 -3.53 -7.89
N PHE A 408 20.13 -4.61 -8.68
CA PHE A 408 21.37 -5.28 -9.10
C PHE A 408 21.97 -4.72 -10.39
N SER A 409 21.29 -3.85 -11.13
CA SER A 409 21.76 -3.36 -12.44
C SER A 409 23.05 -2.51 -12.37
N ASP A 410 23.34 -1.90 -11.22
CA ASP A 410 24.58 -1.15 -11.00
C ASP A 410 25.80 -2.08 -10.95
N GLU A 411 25.64 -3.27 -10.38
CA GLU A 411 26.74 -4.23 -10.15
C GLU A 411 26.77 -5.38 -11.17
N TYR A 412 25.62 -5.76 -11.75
CA TYR A 412 25.46 -6.92 -12.61
C TYR A 412 24.81 -6.56 -13.94
N ASP A 413 25.15 -7.32 -14.98
CA ASP A 413 24.35 -7.40 -16.19
C ASP A 413 23.16 -8.32 -15.88
N VAL A 414 22.01 -7.71 -15.55
CA VAL A 414 20.81 -8.46 -15.14
C VAL A 414 20.07 -8.99 -16.36
N VAL A 415 20.02 -10.31 -16.50
CA VAL A 415 19.33 -11.04 -17.57
C VAL A 415 18.07 -11.68 -17.00
N VAL A 416 16.89 -11.21 -17.43
CA VAL A 416 15.63 -11.89 -17.12
C VAL A 416 15.36 -13.02 -18.11
N TYR A 417 14.86 -14.14 -17.62
CA TYR A 417 14.49 -15.28 -18.45
C TYR A 417 12.98 -15.58 -18.33
N PRO A 418 12.13 -14.93 -19.14
CA PRO A 418 10.73 -15.31 -19.21
C PRO A 418 10.59 -16.69 -19.86
N PHE A 419 9.74 -17.53 -19.28
CA PHE A 419 9.37 -18.83 -19.84
C PHE A 419 7.86 -19.06 -19.75
N ASP A 420 7.34 -19.90 -20.65
CA ASP A 420 5.94 -20.30 -20.62
C ASP A 420 5.72 -21.31 -19.49
N TRP A 421 5.19 -20.82 -18.38
CA TRP A 421 4.94 -21.57 -17.16
C TRP A 421 3.89 -22.67 -17.30
N ARG A 422 3.26 -22.82 -18.48
CA ARG A 422 2.32 -23.91 -18.80
C ARG A 422 3.01 -25.13 -19.39
N GLN A 423 4.23 -24.97 -19.91
CA GLN A 423 4.95 -26.02 -20.63
C GLN A 423 5.65 -27.00 -19.69
N ASP A 424 6.00 -28.17 -20.23
CA ASP A 424 6.79 -29.18 -19.51
C ASP A 424 8.17 -28.61 -19.14
N LEU A 425 8.49 -28.67 -17.84
CA LEU A 425 9.71 -28.09 -17.31
C LEU A 425 11.00 -28.73 -17.85
N ASN A 426 10.97 -29.99 -18.30
CA ASN A 426 12.14 -30.61 -18.91
C ASN A 426 12.43 -30.04 -20.30
N LEU A 427 11.38 -29.65 -21.04
CA LEU A 427 11.55 -28.92 -22.30
C LEU A 427 12.07 -27.52 -22.05
N THR A 428 11.45 -26.78 -21.12
CA THR A 428 11.92 -25.45 -20.73
C THR A 428 13.35 -25.47 -20.17
N ALA A 429 13.76 -26.55 -19.48
CA ALA A 429 15.13 -26.70 -18.97
C ALA A 429 16.16 -26.82 -20.10
N LYS A 430 15.82 -27.45 -21.24
CA LYS A 430 16.68 -27.48 -22.43
C LYS A 430 16.86 -26.08 -23.00
N ASP A 431 15.78 -25.31 -23.12
CA ASP A 431 15.83 -23.93 -23.62
C ASP A 431 16.63 -23.01 -22.68
N LEU A 432 16.48 -23.19 -21.37
CA LEU A 432 17.25 -22.47 -20.37
C LEU A 432 18.75 -22.83 -20.46
N ALA A 433 19.08 -24.10 -20.69
CA ALA A 433 20.46 -24.52 -20.88
C ALA A 433 21.11 -23.84 -22.08
N VAL A 434 20.42 -23.77 -23.23
CA VAL A 434 20.89 -23.04 -24.41
C VAL A 434 21.17 -21.57 -24.06
N LYS A 435 20.26 -20.91 -23.32
CA LYS A 435 20.48 -19.52 -22.88
C LYS A 435 21.70 -19.41 -21.98
N LEU A 436 21.84 -20.25 -20.95
CA LEU A 436 22.99 -20.21 -20.03
C LEU A 436 24.31 -20.50 -20.74
N GLU A 437 24.33 -21.41 -21.72
CA GLU A 437 25.51 -21.67 -22.55
C GLU A 437 25.88 -20.46 -23.41
N SER A 438 24.90 -19.74 -23.97
CA SER A 438 25.19 -18.47 -24.67
C SER A 438 25.81 -17.43 -23.73
N LEU A 439 25.37 -17.37 -22.46
CA LEU A 439 25.88 -16.42 -21.47
C LEU A 439 27.29 -16.77 -21.01
N LEU A 440 27.64 -18.06 -20.96
CA LEU A 440 28.98 -18.53 -20.63
C LEU A 440 30.04 -18.02 -21.65
N THR A 441 29.66 -17.76 -22.90
CA THR A 441 30.59 -17.24 -23.93
C THR A 441 31.16 -15.85 -23.61
N PHE A 442 30.50 -15.08 -22.75
CA PHE A 442 30.99 -13.76 -22.32
C PHE A 442 32.15 -13.83 -21.33
N ASN A 443 32.51 -15.03 -20.84
CA ASN A 443 33.58 -15.25 -19.87
C ASN A 443 33.47 -14.34 -18.63
N LYS A 444 32.23 -14.14 -18.14
CA LYS A 444 31.92 -13.41 -16.92
C LYS A 444 31.25 -14.34 -15.90
N PRO A 445 31.48 -14.12 -14.59
CA PRO A 445 30.81 -14.93 -13.57
C PRO A 445 29.30 -14.85 -13.69
N ILE A 446 28.62 -15.99 -13.62
CA ILE A 446 27.15 -16.08 -13.67
C ILE A 446 26.62 -16.32 -12.27
N LYS A 447 25.60 -15.57 -11.87
CA LYS A 447 24.78 -15.83 -10.68
C LYS A 447 23.33 -16.04 -11.11
N VAL A 448 22.61 -16.93 -10.44
CA VAL A 448 21.22 -17.25 -10.75
C VAL A 448 20.35 -17.05 -9.52
N ILE A 449 19.27 -16.29 -9.68
CA ILE A 449 18.19 -16.19 -8.69
C ILE A 449 16.98 -16.90 -9.25
N ALA A 450 16.53 -17.93 -8.56
CA ALA A 450 15.44 -18.80 -9.00
C ALA A 450 14.27 -18.75 -8.02
N HIS A 451 13.20 -18.05 -8.40
CA HIS A 451 12.01 -17.85 -7.56
C HIS A 451 10.95 -18.92 -7.82
N SER A 452 10.41 -19.53 -6.77
CA SER A 452 9.28 -20.48 -6.86
C SER A 452 9.49 -21.55 -7.96
N MET A 453 8.60 -21.65 -8.95
CA MET A 453 8.72 -22.58 -10.10
C MET A 453 10.01 -22.40 -10.91
N GLY A 454 10.61 -21.21 -10.95
CA GLY A 454 11.93 -21.01 -11.56
C GLY A 454 13.04 -21.80 -10.85
N GLY A 455 12.88 -22.05 -9.54
CA GLY A 455 13.77 -22.97 -8.81
C GLY A 455 13.55 -24.43 -9.16
N VAL A 456 12.30 -24.83 -9.42
CA VAL A 456 11.98 -26.17 -9.92
C VAL A 456 12.54 -26.36 -11.33
N LEU A 457 12.44 -25.34 -12.20
CA LEU A 457 13.07 -25.31 -13.52
C LEU A 457 14.60 -25.49 -13.42
N MET A 458 15.26 -24.79 -12.48
CA MET A 458 16.70 -24.94 -12.27
C MET A 458 17.07 -26.35 -11.77
N ARG A 459 16.25 -26.95 -10.89
CA ARG A 459 16.41 -28.35 -10.47
C ARG A 459 16.33 -29.30 -11.68
N ASP A 460 15.35 -29.09 -12.54
CA ASP A 460 15.16 -29.95 -13.72
C ASP A 460 16.31 -29.76 -14.72
N LEU A 461 16.88 -28.55 -14.85
CA LEU A 461 18.14 -28.33 -15.58
C LEU A 461 19.31 -29.10 -14.97
N ILE A 462 19.49 -29.07 -13.64
CA ILE A 462 20.57 -29.81 -12.96
C ILE A 462 20.49 -31.31 -13.28
N ILE A 463 19.28 -31.86 -13.32
CA ILE A 463 19.05 -33.29 -13.56
C ILE A 463 19.16 -33.65 -15.05
N THR A 464 18.54 -32.86 -15.93
CA THR A 464 18.38 -33.22 -17.35
C THR A 464 19.47 -32.66 -18.25
N GLN A 465 20.15 -31.57 -17.85
CA GLN A 465 21.21 -30.90 -18.59
C GLN A 465 22.54 -30.90 -17.80
N PRO A 466 23.08 -32.07 -17.40
CA PRO A 466 24.23 -32.15 -16.51
C PRO A 466 25.50 -31.51 -17.08
N ALA A 467 25.67 -31.53 -18.41
CA ALA A 467 26.81 -30.88 -19.06
C ALA A 467 26.84 -29.37 -18.83
N THR A 468 25.70 -28.69 -18.99
CA THR A 468 25.58 -27.25 -18.73
C THR A 468 25.75 -26.94 -17.24
N TRP A 469 25.18 -27.77 -16.36
CA TRP A 469 25.38 -27.65 -14.91
C TRP A 469 26.85 -27.74 -14.49
N LEU A 470 27.59 -28.72 -15.05
CA LEU A 470 29.03 -28.88 -14.78
C LEU A 470 29.83 -27.66 -15.26
N LYS A 471 29.52 -27.11 -16.44
CA LYS A 471 30.16 -25.89 -16.95
C LYS A 471 29.90 -24.66 -16.06
N LEU A 472 28.71 -24.55 -15.46
CA LEU A 472 28.43 -23.46 -14.53
C LEU A 472 29.22 -23.63 -13.22
N ASN A 473 29.31 -24.86 -12.70
CA ASN A 473 30.00 -25.14 -11.43
C ASN A 473 31.52 -25.15 -11.54
N SER A 474 32.09 -25.16 -12.74
CA SER A 474 33.55 -25.03 -12.90
C SER A 474 34.04 -23.61 -12.59
N ASP A 475 33.16 -22.60 -12.63
CA ASP A 475 33.47 -21.25 -12.15
C ASP A 475 33.29 -21.18 -10.62
N ALA A 476 34.38 -20.93 -9.89
CA ALA A 476 34.38 -20.78 -8.43
C ALA A 476 33.45 -19.65 -7.93
N ASN A 477 33.09 -18.69 -8.79
CA ASN A 477 32.20 -17.57 -8.49
C ASN A 477 30.74 -17.82 -8.87
N PHE A 478 30.41 -18.98 -9.45
CA PHE A 478 29.02 -19.34 -9.74
C PHE A 478 28.22 -19.46 -8.44
N ARG A 479 27.02 -18.85 -8.41
CA ARG A 479 26.10 -18.94 -7.28
C ARG A 479 24.67 -19.14 -7.77
N LEU A 480 23.97 -20.08 -7.16
CA LEU A 480 22.53 -20.30 -7.35
C LEU A 480 21.80 -20.01 -6.04
N LEU A 481 20.84 -19.10 -6.08
CA LEU A 481 19.97 -18.75 -4.96
C LEU A 481 18.53 -19.20 -5.25
N PHE A 482 18.01 -20.11 -4.43
CA PHE A 482 16.60 -20.46 -4.44
C PHE A 482 15.79 -19.51 -3.56
N LEU A 483 14.73 -18.92 -4.11
CA LEU A 483 13.79 -18.08 -3.39
C LEU A 483 12.43 -18.75 -3.33
N GLY A 484 12.12 -19.39 -2.19
CA GLY A 484 10.82 -20.04 -1.96
C GLY A 484 10.48 -21.13 -2.99
N ALA A 485 11.49 -21.83 -3.51
CA ALA A 485 11.30 -22.88 -4.52
C ALA A 485 10.72 -24.17 -3.90
N PRO A 486 9.56 -24.66 -4.36
CA PRO A 486 8.92 -25.86 -3.81
C PRO A 486 9.57 -27.14 -4.37
N LEU A 487 10.84 -27.37 -4.07
CA LEU A 487 11.62 -28.50 -4.62
C LEU A 487 11.03 -29.88 -4.28
N GLY A 488 10.35 -29.99 -3.13
CA GLY A 488 9.60 -31.17 -2.68
C GLY A 488 8.11 -31.17 -3.04
N GLY A 489 7.65 -30.24 -3.89
CA GLY A 489 6.24 -30.06 -4.22
C GLY A 489 5.50 -29.09 -3.28
N SER A 490 4.23 -28.82 -3.59
CA SER A 490 3.36 -27.94 -2.79
C SER A 490 1.92 -28.45 -2.80
N PHE A 491 1.44 -28.92 -1.64
CA PHE A 491 0.05 -29.38 -1.46
C PHE A 491 -0.98 -28.28 -1.71
N ARG A 492 -0.61 -27.04 -1.38
CA ARG A 492 -1.51 -25.88 -1.44
C ARG A 492 -1.88 -25.47 -2.86
N ILE A 493 -1.02 -25.73 -3.85
CA ILE A 493 -1.30 -25.38 -5.25
C ILE A 493 -2.44 -26.24 -5.80
N LEU A 494 -2.45 -27.53 -5.46
CA LEU A 494 -3.49 -28.47 -5.88
C LEU A 494 -4.82 -28.17 -5.18
N THR A 495 -4.80 -27.87 -3.89
CA THR A 495 -6.03 -27.49 -3.18
C THR A 495 -6.65 -26.24 -3.79
N VAL A 496 -5.83 -25.25 -4.19
CA VAL A 496 -6.35 -24.02 -4.82
C VAL A 496 -6.95 -24.32 -6.17
N LEU A 497 -6.30 -25.14 -7.00
CA LEU A 497 -6.81 -25.50 -8.33
C LEU A 497 -8.11 -26.32 -8.28
N PHE A 498 -8.26 -27.21 -7.30
CA PHE A 498 -9.48 -28.02 -7.14
C PHE A 498 -10.58 -27.32 -6.33
N GLY A 499 -10.38 -26.06 -5.96
CA GLY A 499 -11.34 -25.30 -5.15
C GLY A 499 -11.56 -25.86 -3.74
N THR A 500 -10.72 -26.79 -3.31
CA THR A 500 -10.76 -27.41 -1.97
C THR A 500 -9.88 -26.66 -0.97
N ASP A 501 -9.06 -25.73 -1.46
CA ASP A 501 -8.35 -24.81 -0.60
C ASP A 501 -9.34 -23.94 0.16
N PHE A 502 -9.03 -23.73 1.42
CA PHE A 502 -9.76 -22.83 2.29
C PHE A 502 -10.00 -21.46 1.61
N ILE A 503 -9.06 -20.98 0.78
CA ILE A 503 -9.17 -19.71 0.06
C ILE A 503 -10.33 -19.68 -0.96
N ILE A 504 -10.63 -20.79 -1.64
CA ILE A 504 -11.71 -20.87 -2.64
C ILE A 504 -13.06 -21.08 -1.98
N ASN A 505 -13.11 -21.87 -0.90
CA ASN A 505 -14.32 -22.04 -0.07
C ASN A 505 -14.76 -20.76 0.66
N THR A 506 -13.95 -19.69 0.62
CA THR A 506 -14.29 -18.38 1.21
C THR A 506 -14.79 -17.38 0.15
N LEU A 507 -14.77 -17.75 -1.14
CA LEU A 507 -15.25 -16.93 -2.27
C LEU A 507 -16.68 -17.25 -2.71
N ASN A 508 -17.24 -18.37 -2.26
CA ASN A 508 -18.66 -18.71 -2.29
C ASN A 508 -19.27 -18.43 -0.91
#